data_AF-A0A7V9GNA9-F1
#
_entry.id   AF-A0A7V9GNA9-F1
#
_cell.length_a   1.000
_cell.length_b   1.000
_cell.length_c   1.000
_cell.angle_alpha   90.00
_cell.angle_beta   90.00
_cell.angle_gamma   90.00
#
_symmetry.space_group_name_H-M   'P 1'
#
loop_
_entity.id
_entity.type
_entity.pdbx_description
1 polymer ?
#
loop_
_entity_poly.entity_id
_entity_poly.type
_entity_poly.pdbx_seq_one_letter_code
_entity_poly.pdbx_strand_id
1 'polypeptide(L)'
;MNKNSTYKEILLFTGTHFSSRQYSERNEGETGNQFNERDQLKEACWNGLMPEMLPEVFDKHENPRNLFVWEVREEDSFIGLEMGEAPEAVDRFDSIDPYRFFSLLPMN
;
A
#
# COMPACT_ATOMS: atom_id res chain seq x y z
N MET A 1 -1.53 11.82 -17.70
CA MET A 1 -0.43 10.83 -17.77
C MET A 1 0.47 11.12 -18.96
N ASN A 2 1.78 11.28 -18.72
CA ASN A 2 2.74 11.06 -19.80
C ASN A 2 2.60 9.60 -20.27
N LYS A 3 2.56 9.35 -21.58
CA LYS A 3 2.21 8.03 -22.16
C LYS A 3 3.13 6.87 -21.77
N ASN A 4 4.19 7.12 -20.99
CA ASN A 4 5.19 6.15 -20.61
C ASN A 4 5.49 6.12 -19.11
N SER A 5 4.71 6.78 -18.23
CA SER A 5 4.94 6.72 -16.77
C SER A 5 4.15 5.56 -16.14
N THR A 6 4.82 4.76 -15.31
CA THR A 6 4.18 3.71 -14.51
C THR A 6 3.70 4.25 -13.18
N TYR A 7 2.46 3.92 -12.85
CA TYR A 7 1.84 4.17 -11.55
C TYR A 7 1.31 2.85 -10.99
N LYS A 8 1.47 2.63 -9.69
CA LYS A 8 0.91 1.48 -8.98
C LYS A 8 0.20 1.96 -7.71
N GLU A 9 -1.02 1.46 -7.51
CA GLU A 9 -1.77 1.61 -6.28
C GLU A 9 -1.96 0.24 -5.64
N ILE A 10 -1.68 0.13 -4.34
CA ILE A 10 -1.78 -1.11 -3.57
C ILE A 10 -2.62 -0.85 -2.33
N LEU A 11 -3.64 -1.69 -2.10
CA LEU A 11 -4.49 -1.63 -0.91
C LEU A 11 -4.20 -2.85 -0.02
N LEU A 12 -3.59 -2.62 1.13
CA LEU A 12 -3.23 -3.67 2.09
C LEU A 12 -4.28 -3.78 3.19
N PHE A 13 -5.18 -4.73 3.06
CA PHE A 13 -6.24 -4.95 4.04
C PHE A 13 -5.68 -5.42 5.38
N THR A 14 -5.96 -4.64 6.40
CA THR A 14 -5.57 -4.89 7.80
C THR A 14 -6.54 -5.86 8.47
N GLY A 15 -6.12 -6.53 9.55
CA GLY A 15 -6.95 -7.53 10.22
C GLY A 15 -7.20 -8.79 9.40
N THR A 16 -6.33 -9.06 8.43
CA THR A 16 -6.35 -10.28 7.60
C THR A 16 -5.23 -11.23 8.02
N HIS A 17 -5.34 -12.50 7.62
CA HIS A 17 -4.26 -13.47 7.89
C HIS A 17 -2.92 -13.09 7.24
N PHE A 18 -2.97 -12.35 6.12
CA PHE A 18 -1.77 -11.86 5.44
C PHE A 18 -0.99 -10.89 6.33
N SER A 19 -1.68 -9.88 6.87
CA SER A 19 -1.09 -8.88 7.75
C SER A 19 -0.69 -9.46 9.11
N SER A 20 -1.31 -10.53 9.59
CA SER A 20 -0.80 -11.23 10.78
C SER A 20 0.42 -12.11 10.50
N ARG A 21 0.47 -12.80 9.35
CA ARG A 21 1.49 -13.82 9.05
C ARG A 21 2.86 -13.22 8.75
N GLN A 22 2.91 -12.20 7.88
CA GLN A 22 4.16 -11.52 7.54
C GLN A 22 4.87 -10.93 8.77
N TYR A 23 4.13 -10.72 9.86
CA TYR A 23 4.63 -10.17 11.11
C TYR A 23 4.89 -11.23 12.18
N SER A 24 4.07 -12.29 12.25
CA SER A 24 4.32 -13.42 13.16
C SER A 24 5.67 -14.08 12.86
N GLU A 25 6.11 -14.08 11.60
CA GLU A 25 7.42 -14.58 11.19
C GLU A 25 8.58 -13.60 11.53
N ARG A 26 8.30 -12.32 11.84
CA ARG A 26 9.31 -11.29 12.16
C ARG A 26 9.46 -10.98 13.65
N ASN A 27 8.41 -11.18 14.46
CA ASN A 27 8.39 -10.81 15.88
C ASN A 27 7.96 -12.02 16.74
N GLU A 28 8.86 -12.98 16.99
CA GLU A 28 8.62 -14.08 17.93
C GLU A 28 8.52 -13.65 19.42
N GLY A 29 8.40 -12.35 19.74
CA GLY A 29 8.56 -11.84 21.10
C GLY A 29 7.44 -10.98 21.70
N GLU A 30 6.55 -10.37 20.92
CA GLU A 30 5.67 -9.31 21.45
C GLU A 30 4.18 -9.65 21.31
N THR A 31 3.69 -10.37 22.33
CA THR A 31 2.27 -10.66 22.51
C THR A 31 1.57 -9.44 23.12
N GLY A 32 1.01 -8.58 22.27
CA GLY A 32 -0.02 -7.64 22.71
C GLY A 32 0.08 -6.27 22.05
N ASN A 33 -0.62 -6.11 20.92
CA ASN A 33 -1.49 -4.97 20.65
C ASN A 33 -1.90 -4.99 19.17
N GLN A 34 -3.20 -5.09 18.92
CA GLN A 34 -3.78 -4.96 17.58
C GLN A 34 -3.52 -3.55 16.98
N PHE A 35 -3.28 -2.55 17.84
CA PHE A 35 -2.79 -1.22 17.45
C PHE A 35 -1.38 -1.25 16.84
N ASN A 36 -0.55 -2.24 17.19
CA ASN A 36 0.83 -2.35 16.70
C ASN A 36 0.88 -2.83 15.23
N GLU A 37 -0.05 -3.69 14.81
CA GLU A 37 -0.04 -4.28 13.47
C GLU A 37 -0.13 -3.22 12.37
N ARG A 38 -1.03 -2.24 12.52
CA ARG A 38 -1.21 -1.17 11.52
C ARG A 38 0.00 -0.25 11.47
N ASP A 39 0.51 0.17 12.61
CA ASP A 39 1.68 1.05 12.67
C ASP A 39 2.93 0.37 12.11
N GLN A 40 3.13 -0.91 12.41
CA GLN A 40 4.21 -1.71 11.84
C GLN A 40 4.05 -1.93 10.34
N LEU A 41 2.82 -2.09 9.84
CA LEU A 41 2.55 -2.18 8.42
C LEU A 41 2.86 -0.88 7.70
N LYS A 42 2.46 0.25 8.29
CA LYS A 42 2.80 1.58 7.80
C LYS A 42 4.32 1.79 7.77
N GLU A 43 5.02 1.42 8.84
CA GLU A 43 6.47 1.52 8.92
C GLU A 43 7.16 0.64 7.87
N ALA A 44 6.70 -0.59 7.67
CA ALA A 44 7.22 -1.47 6.63
C ALA A 44 7.01 -0.91 5.22
N CYS A 45 5.88 -0.25 4.96
CA CYS A 45 5.61 0.44 3.69
C CYS A 45 6.63 1.56 3.46
N TRP A 46 6.88 2.40 4.47
CA TRP A 46 7.84 3.50 4.38
C TRP A 46 9.30 3.06 4.29
N ASN A 47 9.67 2.00 5.01
CA ASN A 47 11.02 1.46 5.02
C ASN A 47 11.37 0.64 3.77
N GLY A 48 10.46 0.55 2.79
CA GLY A 48 10.71 -0.14 1.53
C GLY A 48 10.78 -1.66 1.67
N LEU A 49 10.13 -2.24 2.69
CA LEU A 49 10.10 -3.69 2.92
C LEU A 49 9.01 -4.40 2.09
N MET A 50 8.22 -3.65 1.33
CA MET A 50 7.14 -4.18 0.50
C MET A 50 7.60 -5.20 -0.57
N PRO A 51 8.73 -5.02 -1.26
CA PRO A 51 9.24 -6.02 -2.19
C PRO A 51 9.61 -7.35 -1.52
N GLU A 52 9.93 -7.35 -0.22
CA GLU A 52 10.20 -8.58 0.53
C GLU A 52 8.91 -9.26 1.00
N MET A 53 7.90 -8.47 1.37
CA MET A 53 6.61 -8.96 1.88
C MET A 53 5.64 -9.40 0.79
N LEU A 54 5.74 -8.77 -0.39
CA LEU A 54 4.89 -9.00 -1.56
C LEU A 54 5.73 -9.11 -2.84
N PRO A 55 6.66 -10.08 -2.92
CA PRO A 55 7.56 -10.20 -4.06
C PRO A 55 6.80 -10.35 -5.39
N GLU A 56 5.59 -10.92 -5.37
CA GLU A 56 4.74 -11.09 -6.55
C GLU A 56 4.23 -9.76 -7.12
N VAL A 57 4.07 -8.73 -6.28
CA VAL A 57 3.62 -7.39 -6.70
C VAL A 57 4.80 -6.55 -7.23
N PHE A 58 6.00 -6.88 -6.75
CA PHE A 58 7.25 -6.16 -7.01
C PHE A 58 8.21 -6.89 -7.94
N ASP A 59 7.72 -7.88 -8.71
CA ASP A 59 8.56 -8.61 -9.64
C ASP A 59 9.21 -7.66 -10.66
N LYS A 60 10.54 -7.59 -10.59
CA LYS A 60 11.38 -6.74 -11.44
C LYS A 60 11.38 -7.21 -12.89
N HIS A 61 10.99 -8.45 -13.16
CA HIS A 61 10.84 -8.97 -14.52
C HIS A 61 9.65 -8.32 -15.25
N GLU A 62 8.58 -7.97 -14.52
CA GLU A 62 7.41 -7.30 -15.10
C GLU A 62 7.56 -5.77 -15.15
N ASN A 63 8.34 -5.19 -14.23
CA ASN A 63 8.54 -3.75 -14.19
C ASN A 63 10.02 -3.38 -13.99
N PRO A 64 10.78 -3.14 -15.08
CA PRO A 64 12.21 -2.83 -14.99
C PRO A 64 12.49 -1.42 -14.44
N ARG A 65 11.44 -0.64 -14.15
CA ARG A 65 11.54 0.76 -13.76
C ARG A 65 11.46 0.90 -12.24
N ASN A 66 12.24 1.84 -11.71
CA ASN A 66 12.25 2.13 -10.27
C ASN A 66 10.99 2.91 -9.92
N LEU A 67 10.13 2.31 -9.10
CA LEU A 67 8.97 2.96 -8.50
C LEU A 67 9.33 3.44 -7.10
N PHE A 68 9.01 4.69 -6.81
CA PHE A 68 9.18 5.28 -5.49
C PHE A 68 7.83 5.36 -4.79
N VAL A 69 7.84 5.16 -3.47
CA VAL A 69 6.66 5.41 -2.63
C VAL A 69 6.45 6.92 -2.53
N TRP A 70 5.29 7.39 -2.97
CA TRP A 70 4.92 8.81 -2.91
C TRP A 70 3.98 9.11 -1.75
N GLU A 71 3.03 8.20 -1.50
CA GLU A 71 2.04 8.36 -0.45
C GLU A 71 1.79 7.01 0.22
N VAL A 72 1.69 7.04 1.56
CA VAL A 72 1.12 5.97 2.37
C VAL A 72 -0.07 6.56 3.10
N ARG A 73 -1.26 6.05 2.80
CA ARG A 73 -2.52 6.47 3.44
C ARG A 73 -2.98 5.42 4.42
N GLU A 74 -3.42 5.87 5.57
CA GLU A 74 -4.05 5.01 6.57
C GLU A 74 -5.56 5.22 6.48
N GLU A 75 -6.26 4.19 6.00
CA GLU A 75 -7.71 4.18 5.88
C GLU A 75 -8.30 3.19 6.90
N ASP A 76 -9.62 3.23 7.10
CA ASP A 76 -10.30 2.43 8.14
C ASP A 76 -10.10 0.91 7.97
N SER A 77 -10.03 0.43 6.72
CA SER A 77 -9.95 -1.01 6.43
C SER A 77 -8.59 -1.47 5.89
N PHE A 78 -7.76 -0.56 5.41
CA PHE A 78 -6.52 -0.90 4.73
C PHE A 78 -5.47 0.21 4.86
N ILE A 79 -4.23 -0.13 4.53
CA ILE A 79 -3.17 0.84 4.26
C ILE A 79 -3.02 0.96 2.75
N GLY A 80 -3.21 2.17 2.22
CA GLY A 80 -3.07 2.48 0.80
C GLY A 80 -1.65 2.92 0.49
N LEU A 81 -1.07 2.40 -0.59
CA LEU A 81 0.26 2.74 -1.05
C LEU A 81 0.20 3.24 -2.49
N GLU A 82 0.70 4.44 -2.74
CA GLU A 82 0.87 5.01 -4.07
C GLU A 82 2.33 5.03 -4.46
N MET A 83 2.62 4.49 -5.65
CA MET A 83 3.96 4.41 -6.18
C MET A 83 4.03 4.88 -7.63
N GLY A 84 5.12 5.52 -7.98
CA GLY A 84 5.32 6.05 -9.34
C GLY A 84 6.78 6.34 -9.65
N GLU A 85 7.09 6.47 -10.94
CA GLU A 85 8.43 6.84 -11.41
C GLU A 85 8.79 8.31 -11.12
N ALA A 86 7.79 9.17 -11.03
CA ALA A 86 7.90 10.60 -10.81
C ALA A 86 6.72 11.08 -9.96
N PRO A 87 6.85 12.23 -9.27
CA PRO A 87 5.72 12.82 -8.56
C PRO A 87 4.71 13.33 -9.59
N GLU A 88 3.66 12.56 -9.83
CA GLU A 88 2.52 12.94 -10.68
C GLU A 88 1.25 13.00 -9.81
N ALA A 89 0.37 13.96 -10.10
CA ALA A 89 -0.94 13.99 -9.49
C ALA A 89 -1.75 12.79 -9.99
N VAL A 90 -2.09 11.88 -9.08
CA VAL A 90 -2.93 10.73 -9.39
C VAL A 90 -4.32 11.22 -9.77
N ASP A 91 -4.77 10.83 -10.96
CA ASP A 91 -6.14 11.09 -11.36
C ASP A 91 -7.06 10.20 -10.51
N ARG A 92 -7.95 10.83 -9.74
CA ARG A 92 -8.89 10.12 -8.85
C ARG A 92 -9.82 9.18 -9.63
N PHE A 93 -10.02 9.42 -10.92
CA PHE A 93 -10.86 8.56 -11.77
C PHE A 93 -10.23 7.19 -12.06
N ASP A 94 -8.90 7.07 -11.98
CA ASP A 94 -8.17 5.83 -12.24
C ASP A 94 -7.76 5.10 -10.94
N SER A 95 -8.12 5.65 -9.79
CA SER A 95 -7.81 5.06 -8.48
C SER A 95 -8.69 3.83 -8.21
N ILE A 96 -8.16 2.83 -7.53
CA ILE A 96 -8.92 1.67 -7.03
C ILE A 96 -9.38 1.84 -5.58
N ASP A 97 -9.01 2.95 -4.94
CA ASP A 97 -9.38 3.26 -3.55
C ASP A 97 -10.89 3.54 -3.43
N PRO A 98 -11.66 2.69 -2.73
CA PRO A 98 -13.10 2.86 -2.59
C PRO A 98 -13.49 4.19 -1.92
N TYR A 99 -12.70 4.68 -0.97
CA TYR A 99 -13.02 5.92 -0.24
C TYR A 99 -12.89 7.16 -1.12
N ARG A 100 -12.01 7.12 -2.13
CA ARG A 100 -11.90 8.18 -3.13
C ARG A 100 -13.14 8.24 -4.03
N PHE A 101 -13.75 7.10 -4.36
CA PHE A 101 -15.03 7.05 -5.07
C PHE A 101 -16.21 7.52 -4.20
N PHE A 102 -16.27 7.11 -2.94
CA PHE A 102 -17.38 7.46 -2.05
C PHE A 102 -17.52 8.97 -1.85
N SER A 103 -16.41 9.72 -1.88
CA SER A 103 -16.42 11.19 -1.81
C SER A 103 -17.13 11.88 -2.98
N LEU A 104 -17.41 11.16 -4.08
CA LEU A 104 -18.11 11.66 -5.27
C LEU A 104 -19.62 11.33 -5.25
N LEU A 105 -20.08 10.50 -4.32
CA LEU A 105 -21.50 10.19 -4.20
C LEU A 105 -22.23 11.35 -3.49
N PRO A 106 -23.33 11.87 -4.05
CA PRO A 106 -24.11 12.90 -3.37
C PRO A 106 -24.62 12.36 -2.04
N MET A 107 -24.34 13.07 -0.94
CA MET A 107 -25.01 12.78 0.34
C MET A 107 -26.50 13.08 0.17
N ASN A 108 -27.33 12.05 0.34
CA ASN A 108 -28.79 12.16 0.38
C ASN A 108 -29.27 12.88 1.65
#